data_AF-A0A0S4XPH5-F1
#
_entry.id   AF-A0A0S4XPH5-F1
#
_cell.length_a   1.000
_cell.length_b   1.000
_cell.length_c   1.000
_cell.angle_alpha   90.00
_cell.angle_beta   90.00
_cell.angle_gamma   90.00
#
_symmetry.space_group_name_H-M   'P 1'
#
loop_
_entity.id
_entity.type
_entity.pdbx_description
1 polymer ?
#
loop_
_entity_poly.entity_id
_entity_poly.type
_entity_poly.pdbx_seq_one_letter_code
_entity_poly.pdbx_strand_id
1 'polypeptide(L)'
;MKVKCQRTNLEIELNDGFFVSSGHGGEWEFISVDASSINDYSIAVEDLINTPEGLVDWLAHLSEKSWFSANKFFEFMYKFRAENKLYNMS
;
A
#
# COMPACT_ATOMS: atom_id res chain seq x y z
N MET A 1 3.22 -5.31 13.94
CA MET A 1 3.98 -4.04 14.03
C MET A 1 3.04 -2.94 13.65
N LYS A 2 3.01 -1.85 14.42
CA LYS A 2 2.09 -0.75 14.18
C LYS A 2 2.64 0.29 13.22
N VAL A 3 1.77 0.75 12.33
CA VAL A 3 2.03 1.79 11.33
C VAL A 3 0.91 2.81 11.37
N LYS A 4 1.26 4.07 11.13
CA LYS A 4 0.32 5.19 11.17
C LYS A 4 -0.49 5.25 9.86
N CYS A 5 -1.83 5.22 9.97
CA CYS A 5 -2.75 5.52 8.87
C CYS A 5 -2.58 6.99 8.46
N GLN A 6 -2.28 7.24 7.19
CA GLN A 6 -1.99 8.59 6.70
C GLN A 6 -3.22 9.51 6.71
N ARG A 7 -4.43 8.95 6.61
CA ARG A 7 -5.67 9.72 6.59
C ARG A 7 -6.23 10.04 7.97
N THR A 8 -6.15 9.10 8.91
CA THR A 8 -6.75 9.27 10.26
C THR A 8 -5.72 9.58 11.34
N ASN A 9 -4.42 9.44 11.05
CA ASN A 9 -3.32 9.51 12.00
C ASN A 9 -3.34 8.44 13.12
N LEU A 10 -4.25 7.47 13.06
CA LEU A 10 -4.30 6.36 14.02
C LEU A 10 -3.23 5.32 13.71
N GLU A 11 -2.69 4.69 14.75
CA GLU A 11 -1.78 3.55 14.61
C GLU A 11 -2.56 2.25 14.53
N ILE A 12 -2.33 1.47 13.47
CA ILE A 12 -2.96 0.16 13.22
C ILE A 12 -1.88 -0.89 12.98
N GLU A 13 -2.19 -2.17 13.14
CA GLU A 13 -1.26 -3.22 12.72
C GLU A 13 -1.05 -3.16 11.20
N LEU A 14 0.19 -3.34 10.74
CA LEU A 14 0.54 -3.28 9.32
C LEU A 14 -0.33 -4.23 8.47
N ASN A 15 -0.58 -5.45 8.98
CA ASN A 15 -1.38 -6.45 8.28
C ASN A 15 -2.86 -6.07 8.14
N ASP A 16 -3.36 -5.22 9.04
CA ASP A 16 -4.75 -4.75 9.02
C ASP A 16 -4.93 -3.53 8.08
N GLY A 17 -3.85 -3.08 7.46
CA GLY A 17 -3.82 -1.89 6.61
C GLY A 17 -3.88 -2.19 5.11
N PHE A 18 -4.01 -1.10 4.36
CA PHE A 18 -4.19 -1.13 2.91
C PHE A 18 -3.22 -0.15 2.26
N PHE A 19 -2.63 -0.56 1.14
CA PHE A 19 -2.03 0.37 0.20
C PHE A 19 -3.11 0.87 -0.76
N VAL A 20 -3.29 2.18 -0.83
CA VAL A 20 -4.35 2.80 -1.62
C VAL A 20 -3.82 3.83 -2.59
N SER A 21 -4.45 3.91 -3.75
CA SER A 21 -4.27 4.98 -4.71
C SER A 21 -5.63 5.53 -5.10
N SER A 22 -5.76 6.85 -5.18
CA SER A 22 -6.97 7.52 -5.64
C SER A 22 -7.22 7.39 -7.15
N GLY A 23 -6.39 6.60 -7.85
CA GLY A 23 -6.44 6.38 -9.30
C GLY A 23 -6.13 7.61 -10.15
N HIS A 24 -6.00 8.79 -9.55
CA HIS A 24 -5.71 10.06 -10.22
C HIS A 24 -4.31 10.52 -9.84
N GLY A 25 -3.36 10.34 -10.76
CA GLY A 25 -1.98 10.80 -10.60
C GLY A 25 -1.01 9.78 -10.02
N GLY A 26 -1.46 8.56 -9.68
CA GLY A 26 -0.57 7.45 -9.28
C GLY A 26 0.12 7.66 -7.93
N GLU A 27 -0.39 8.55 -7.09
CA GLU A 27 0.03 8.70 -5.70
C GLU A 27 -0.50 7.55 -4.84
N TRP A 28 0.24 7.20 -3.79
CA TRP A 28 -0.04 6.07 -2.92
C TRP A 28 -0.04 6.47 -1.45
N GLU A 29 -0.88 5.80 -0.67
CA GLU A 29 -1.00 5.98 0.77
C GLU A 29 -1.16 4.62 1.48
N PHE A 30 -0.80 4.57 2.76
CA PHE A 30 -1.16 3.50 3.69
C PHE A 30 -2.27 3.96 4.62
N ILE A 31 -3.36 3.19 4.67
CA ILE A 31 -4.55 3.53 5.45
C ILE A 31 -5.18 2.31 6.14
N SER A 32 -6.08 2.56 7.11
CA SER A 32 -7.01 1.56 7.64
C SER A 32 -8.18 1.34 6.69
N VAL A 33 -8.84 0.17 6.77
CA VAL A 33 -10.05 -0.15 5.98
C VAL A 33 -11.13 0.92 6.11
N ASP A 34 -11.37 1.42 7.33
CA ASP A 34 -12.39 2.43 7.63
C ASP A 34 -12.09 3.82 7.05
N ALA A 35 -10.85 4.05 6.61
CA ALA A 35 -10.42 5.31 6.01
C ALA A 35 -10.44 5.28 4.47
N SER A 36 -10.87 4.16 3.88
CA SER A 36 -10.98 3.99 2.44
C SER A 36 -12.15 4.78 1.86
N SER A 37 -11.96 5.27 0.64
CA SER A 37 -12.98 5.91 -0.17
C SER A 37 -13.50 4.95 -1.23
N ILE A 38 -14.75 5.11 -1.66
CA ILE A 38 -15.38 4.29 -2.70
C ILE A 38 -14.63 4.33 -4.05
N ASN A 39 -13.86 5.38 -4.29
CA ASN A 39 -13.10 5.57 -5.52
C ASN A 39 -11.63 5.15 -5.40
N ASP A 40 -11.19 4.72 -4.21
CA ASP A 40 -9.81 4.26 -4.05
C ASP A 40 -9.65 2.90 -4.72
N TYR A 41 -8.53 2.75 -5.43
CA TYR A 41 -7.98 1.44 -5.69
C TYR A 41 -7.17 1.02 -4.46
N SER A 42 -7.55 -0.09 -3.82
CA SER A 42 -6.97 -0.54 -2.56
C SER A 42 -6.46 -1.97 -2.63
N ILE A 43 -5.38 -2.25 -1.92
CA ILE A 43 -4.86 -3.61 -1.74
C ILE A 43 -4.60 -3.83 -0.26
N ALA A 44 -5.15 -4.91 0.28
CA ALA A 44 -4.85 -5.31 1.65
C ALA A 44 -3.39 -5.74 1.75
N VAL A 45 -2.71 -5.27 2.79
CA VAL A 45 -1.32 -5.67 3.03
C VAL A 45 -1.22 -7.17 3.32
N GLU A 46 -2.23 -7.76 3.96
CA GLU A 46 -2.30 -9.19 4.21
C GLU A 46 -2.24 -10.03 2.92
N ASP A 47 -2.96 -9.61 1.88
CA ASP A 47 -3.01 -10.31 0.59
C ASP A 47 -1.63 -10.35 -0.11
N LEU A 48 -0.80 -9.31 0.11
CA LEU A 48 0.55 -9.24 -0.44
C LEU A 48 1.55 -10.13 0.29
N ILE A 49 1.34 -10.35 1.59
CA ILE A 49 2.31 -11.04 2.44
C ILE A 49 2.01 -12.55 2.51
N ASN A 50 0.76 -12.94 2.29
CA ASN A 50 0.32 -14.31 2.48
C ASN A 50 0.90 -15.32 1.47
N THR A 51 1.15 -14.91 0.21
CA THR A 51 1.76 -15.81 -0.81
C THR A 51 2.63 -15.06 -1.83
N PRO A 52 3.74 -15.66 -2.31
CA PRO A 52 4.50 -15.13 -3.45
C PRO A 52 3.65 -14.97 -4.72
N GLU A 53 2.72 -15.88 -4.97
CA GLU A 53 1.81 -15.85 -6.12
C GLU A 53 0.88 -14.63 -6.08
N GLY A 54 0.33 -14.30 -4.90
CA GLY A 54 -0.51 -13.12 -4.70
C GLY A 54 0.23 -11.82 -5.01
N LEU A 55 1.49 -11.72 -4.60
CA LEU A 55 2.34 -10.57 -4.93
C LEU A 55 2.56 -10.44 -6.45
N VAL A 56 2.85 -11.54 -7.14
CA VAL A 56 3.10 -11.53 -8.60
C VAL A 56 1.85 -11.13 -9.36
N ASP A 57 0.71 -11.76 -9.05
CA ASP A 57 -0.59 -11.47 -9.69
C ASP A 57 -0.96 -9.99 -9.52
N TRP A 58 -0.77 -9.46 -8.31
CA TRP A 58 -1.05 -8.07 -8.03
C TRP A 58 -0.18 -7.09 -8.83
N LEU A 59 1.14 -7.32 -8.88
CA LEU A 59 2.04 -6.45 -9.66
C LEU A 59 1.71 -6.50 -11.15
N ALA A 60 1.33 -7.67 -11.67
CA ALA A 60 0.86 -7.80 -13.05
C ALA A 60 -0.44 -7.00 -13.27
N HIS A 61 -1.43 -7.16 -12.39
CA HIS A 61 -2.69 -6.45 -12.48
C HIS A 61 -2.54 -4.92 -12.37
N LEU A 62 -1.62 -4.44 -11.54
CA LEU A 62 -1.28 -3.02 -11.46
C LEU A 62 -0.67 -2.49 -12.76
N SER A 63 0.19 -3.28 -13.40
CA SER A 63 0.84 -2.89 -14.65
C SER A 63 -0.14 -2.66 -15.81
N GLU A 64 -1.34 -3.27 -15.74
CA GLU A 64 -2.41 -3.10 -16.71
C GLU A 64 -3.20 -1.79 -16.54
N LYS A 65 -3.05 -1.10 -15.40
CA LYS A 65 -3.80 0.12 -15.12
C LYS A 65 -3.15 1.32 -15.82
N SER A 66 -3.92 2.01 -16.65
CA SER A 66 -3.44 3.19 -17.39
C SER A 66 -3.00 4.36 -16.49
N TRP A 67 -3.48 4.40 -15.25
CA TRP A 67 -3.10 5.41 -14.25
C TRP A 67 -1.89 5.03 -13.40
N PHE A 68 -1.44 3.78 -13.45
CA PHE A 68 -0.38 3.28 -12.59
C PHE A 68 0.98 3.83 -13.00
N SER A 69 1.79 4.21 -12.00
CA SER A 69 3.17 4.63 -12.18
C SER A 69 4.07 3.83 -11.26
N ALA A 70 4.89 2.94 -11.84
CA ALA A 70 5.85 2.13 -11.09
C ALA A 70 6.81 3.00 -10.27
N ASN A 71 7.28 4.12 -10.83
CA ASN A 71 8.18 5.04 -10.13
C ASN A 71 7.54 5.62 -8.87
N LYS A 72 6.29 6.11 -8.96
CA LYS A 72 5.59 6.67 -7.79
C LYS A 72 5.28 5.61 -6.74
N PHE A 73 4.92 4.41 -7.18
CA PHE A 73 4.72 3.27 -6.29
C PHE A 73 6.00 2.91 -5.52
N PHE A 74 7.14 2.78 -6.21
CA PHE A 74 8.41 2.48 -5.55
C PHE A 74 8.93 3.64 -4.70
N GLU A 75 8.66 4.89 -5.08
CA GLU A 75 8.95 6.05 -4.24
C GLU A 75 8.14 6.02 -2.93
N PHE A 76 6.84 5.69 -3.03
CA PHE A 76 6.00 5.47 -1.86
C PHE A 76 6.55 4.34 -0.98
N MET A 77 6.86 3.17 -1.55
CA MET A 77 7.41 2.03 -0.78
C MET A 77 8.74 2.40 -0.11
N TYR A 78 9.60 3.17 -0.78
CA TYR A 78 10.85 3.65 -0.20
C TYR A 78 10.61 4.55 1.02
N LYS A 79 9.72 5.54 0.90
CA LYS A 79 9.36 6.45 2.00
C LYS A 79 8.69 5.68 3.15
N PHE A 80 7.72 4.84 2.83
CA PHE A 80 7.01 4.00 3.78
C PHE A 80 7.96 3.11 4.58
N ARG A 81 8.91 2.46 3.91
CA ARG A 81 9.97 1.66 4.54
C ARG A 81 10.82 2.50 5.49
N ALA A 82 11.17 3.72 5.09
CA ALA A 82 12.01 4.63 5.87
C ALA A 82 11.31 5.12 7.14
N GLU A 83 10.07 5.61 6.98
CA GLU A 83 9.25 6.16 8.05
C GLU A 83 8.93 5.10 9.12
N ASN A 84 8.69 3.86 8.69
CA ASN A 84 8.34 2.74 9.57
C ASN A 84 9.54 1.88 10.00
N LYS A 85 10.77 2.28 9.64
CA LYS A 85 12.03 1.61 10.03
C LYS A 85 12.07 0.11 9.68
N LEU A 86 11.56 -0.26 8.51
CA LEU A 86 11.43 -1.66 8.08
C LEU A 86 12.75 -2.30 7.59
N TYR A 87 13.90 -1.72 7.90
CA TYR A 87 15.22 -2.10 7.36
C TYR A 87 15.77 -3.43 7.89
N ASN A 88 15.18 -3.97 8.96
CA ASN A 88 15.72 -5.12 9.71
C ASN A 88 14.70 -6.25 9.92
N MET A 89 13.68 -6.37 9.07
CA MET A 89 12.80 -7.54 9.11
C MET A 89 13.48 -8.67 8.31
N SER A 90 14.37 -9.40 8.98
CA SER A 90 14.98 -10.65 8.51
C SER A 90 14.58 -11.80 9.42
#